data_AF-A0A972VC24-F1
#
_entry.id   AF-A0A972VC24-F1
#
_cell.length_a   1.000
_cell.length_b   1.000
_cell.length_c   1.000
_cell.angle_alpha   90.00
_cell.angle_beta   90.00
_cell.angle_gamma   90.00
#
_symmetry.space_group_name_H-M   'P 1'
#
loop_
_entity.id
_entity.type
_entity.pdbx_description
1 polymer ?
#
loop_
_entity_poly.entity_id
_entity_poly.type
_entity_poly.pdbx_seq_one_letter_code
_entity_poly.pdbx_strand_id
1 'polypeptide(L)'
;MRTRPSTWLAVQVRMNRWVWTCCALVVLGSCASQGNEKGALQLKEKDSPRARLLFDFDWAFHRGDVDNAHLPEFDDTSWRTLDLPHDYGVEAPFGIRSLDFSVDKGFLLNGRPTLLKGGCVHHGNGPLGTAAYDRAEERRVELMKASGFNAIRCAHNPPSPAFLDAFDRLGMLVIDEAFDMWTYGKRDQDYHLYFDSWWQRDIDSMVLRDRNHPCVIMWSTGNEIPERGMPEGVVTSKKLAATIRNLDDTRPVTAAVNGLNPDKDPYFATLDISGYNYAVGGDHWQDSLYALDHKRVPERIMYCAYEKVELFLNDKSLGFKSTDRSSEWIAKWSVPYEPGRLKALAYDGNDEVASCILSTADQPTQIRLTPDRVKIQADGQDLSYVTVELLDAQGIRHPKADDLIEFTLEGPGTILAVGSSNPMGIESFQRPQRKAFQGRCLVVVKSETKKGTIRLAAQSNGIKKATVSIVSR
;
A
#
# COMPACT_ATOMS: atom_id res chain seq x y z
N MET A 1 -44.04 36.28 -6.90
CA MET A 1 -42.98 35.75 -6.01
C MET A 1 -43.31 34.31 -5.66
N ARG A 2 -42.67 33.33 -6.31
CA ARG A 2 -42.77 31.90 -5.92
C ARG A 2 -41.44 31.53 -5.26
N THR A 3 -41.52 31.22 -3.98
CA THR A 3 -40.43 30.73 -3.13
C THR A 3 -39.85 29.44 -3.69
N ARG A 4 -38.52 29.40 -3.89
CA ARG A 4 -37.79 28.16 -4.23
C ARG A 4 -37.82 27.21 -3.03
N PRO A 5 -37.93 25.88 -3.23
CA PRO A 5 -37.85 24.92 -2.13
C PRO A 5 -36.44 24.95 -1.53
N SER A 6 -36.36 24.96 -0.20
CA SER A 6 -35.13 24.86 0.58
C SER A 6 -34.44 23.52 0.31
N THR A 7 -33.39 23.53 -0.52
CA THR A 7 -32.50 22.39 -0.73
C THR A 7 -31.52 22.29 0.44
N TRP A 8 -31.64 21.21 1.21
CA TRP A 8 -30.71 20.85 2.28
C TRP A 8 -29.53 20.05 1.70
N LEU A 9 -28.30 20.36 2.12
CA LEU A 9 -27.11 19.57 1.77
C LEU A 9 -26.74 18.68 2.97
N ALA A 10 -26.69 17.36 2.76
CA ALA A 10 -26.10 16.44 3.72
C ALA A 10 -24.59 16.42 3.50
N VAL A 11 -23.81 16.85 4.50
CA VAL A 11 -22.34 16.89 4.43
C VAL A 11 -21.79 15.77 5.32
N GLN A 12 -21.04 14.86 4.70
CA GLN A 12 -20.30 13.80 5.38
C GLN A 12 -18.80 14.06 5.21
N VAL A 13 -18.10 14.25 6.34
CA VAL A 13 -16.66 14.50 6.34
C VAL A 13 -15.95 13.24 6.80
N ARG A 14 -15.06 12.68 5.97
CA ARG A 14 -14.07 11.64 6.32
C ARG A 14 -12.69 12.27 6.21
N MET A 15 -11.89 12.24 7.27
CA MET A 15 -10.55 12.85 7.30
C MET A 15 -9.45 11.81 7.52
N ASN A 16 -8.36 11.98 6.77
CA ASN A 16 -7.15 11.16 6.75
C ASN A 16 -5.93 12.07 7.06
N ARG A 17 -4.92 11.58 7.79
CA ARG A 17 -3.92 12.39 8.53
C ARG A 17 -2.53 12.49 7.84
N TRP A 18 -2.01 13.74 7.78
CA TRP A 18 -0.62 14.27 7.83
C TRP A 18 0.33 14.39 6.61
N VAL A 19 0.79 15.63 6.45
CA VAL A 19 2.02 16.15 5.80
C VAL A 19 2.97 16.62 6.91
N TRP A 20 4.27 16.30 6.83
CA TRP A 20 5.34 17.05 7.49
C TRP A 20 6.60 17.09 6.60
N THR A 21 7.11 18.31 6.43
CA THR A 21 8.37 18.67 5.76
C THR A 21 9.43 18.89 6.82
N CYS A 22 10.65 18.39 6.64
CA CYS A 22 11.87 18.98 7.21
C CYS A 22 13.10 18.61 6.37
N CYS A 23 13.73 19.64 5.81
CA CYS A 23 15.11 19.64 5.31
C CYS A 23 16.10 19.78 6.48
N ALA A 24 17.23 19.09 6.42
CA ALA A 24 18.57 19.68 6.55
C ALA A 24 19.65 18.63 6.27
N LEU A 25 20.46 18.94 5.24
CA LEU A 25 21.76 18.36 4.93
C LEU A 25 22.77 18.62 6.07
N VAL A 26 23.64 17.66 6.34
CA VAL A 26 25.04 17.94 6.74
C VAL A 26 25.96 17.00 5.94
N VAL A 27 26.90 17.60 5.23
CA VAL A 27 27.96 16.96 4.44
C VAL A 27 29.26 17.05 5.23
N LEU A 28 29.95 15.91 5.35
CA LEU A 28 31.40 15.75 5.53
C LEU A 28 31.70 14.39 4.88
N GLY A 29 32.71 14.12 4.06
CA GLY A 29 33.97 14.78 3.76
C GLY A 29 34.92 13.64 3.34
N SER A 30 35.44 13.71 2.12
CA SER A 30 36.23 12.73 1.36
C SER A 30 37.38 12.01 2.09
N CYS A 31 37.68 10.75 1.71
CA CYS A 31 39.07 10.40 1.37
C CYS A 31 39.22 9.16 0.46
N ALA A 32 39.89 9.43 -0.67
CA ALA A 32 40.87 8.62 -1.40
C ALA A 32 40.53 7.19 -1.85
N SER A 33 40.36 7.07 -3.18
CA SER A 33 40.61 5.86 -3.95
C SER A 33 42.09 5.50 -3.94
N GLN A 34 42.40 4.23 -3.63
CA GLN A 34 43.60 3.57 -4.12
C GLN A 34 43.16 2.43 -5.02
N GLY A 35 43.60 2.50 -6.28
CA GLY A 35 43.36 1.47 -7.28
C GLY A 35 43.99 0.17 -6.84
N ASN A 36 43.21 -0.91 -6.89
CA ASN A 36 43.73 -2.24 -6.66
C ASN A 36 44.34 -2.74 -7.97
N GLU A 37 45.67 -2.77 -8.03
CA GLU A 37 46.40 -3.49 -9.07
C GLU A 37 45.99 -4.96 -9.04
N LYS A 38 45.75 -5.54 -10.22
CA LYS A 38 45.47 -6.96 -10.41
C LYS A 38 46.61 -7.79 -9.83
N GLY A 39 46.40 -8.36 -8.66
CA GLY A 39 47.33 -9.26 -8.00
C GLY A 39 47.46 -10.56 -8.78
N ALA A 40 48.46 -10.65 -9.66
CA ALA A 40 48.85 -11.91 -10.27
C ALA A 40 49.31 -12.87 -9.17
N LEU A 41 48.62 -14.01 -9.05
CA LEU A 41 48.98 -15.11 -8.16
C LEU A 41 50.42 -15.59 -8.46
N GLN A 42 51.35 -15.30 -7.55
CA GLN A 42 52.68 -15.92 -7.58
C GLN A 42 52.58 -17.36 -7.04
N LEU A 43 52.67 -18.32 -7.96
CA LEU A 43 52.81 -19.73 -7.63
C LEU A 43 54.21 -19.96 -7.02
N LYS A 44 54.27 -20.33 -5.74
CA LYS A 44 55.45 -21.00 -5.19
C LYS A 44 55.33 -22.48 -5.53
N GLU A 45 56.01 -22.90 -6.60
CA GLU A 45 56.21 -24.32 -6.90
C GLU A 45 56.92 -24.99 -5.72
N LYS A 46 56.23 -25.95 -5.10
CA LYS A 46 56.85 -27.02 -4.33
C LYS A 46 56.14 -28.34 -4.62
N ASP A 47 56.75 -29.12 -5.51
CA ASP A 47 56.77 -30.59 -5.54
C ASP A 47 55.44 -31.34 -5.40
N SER A 48 54.47 -31.03 -6.27
CA SER A 48 53.36 -31.95 -6.57
C SER A 48 52.78 -31.61 -7.95
N PRO A 49 52.61 -32.58 -8.87
CA PRO A 49 51.92 -32.35 -10.16
C PRO A 49 50.42 -32.03 -9.98
N ARG A 50 49.92 -32.04 -8.73
CA ARG A 50 48.61 -31.55 -8.33
C ARG A 50 48.77 -30.35 -7.41
N ALA A 51 48.38 -29.18 -7.90
CA ALA A 51 48.09 -28.02 -7.06
C ALA A 51 46.67 -28.14 -6.49
N ARG A 52 46.49 -27.81 -5.20
CA ARG A 52 45.18 -27.50 -4.64
C ARG A 52 45.07 -25.99 -4.54
N LEU A 53 44.15 -25.42 -5.30
CA LEU A 53 43.80 -24.01 -5.23
C LEU A 53 42.47 -23.92 -4.47
N LEU A 54 42.37 -22.96 -3.56
CA LEU A 54 41.08 -22.53 -3.04
C LEU A 54 40.34 -21.84 -4.20
N PHE A 55 39.06 -22.16 -4.38
CA PHE A 55 38.22 -21.61 -5.44
C PHE A 55 37.21 -20.62 -4.84
N ASP A 56 37.72 -19.66 -4.09
CA ASP A 56 36.96 -18.75 -3.23
C ASP A 56 37.19 -17.27 -3.56
N PHE A 57 37.84 -16.95 -4.69
CA PHE A 57 38.15 -15.58 -5.13
C PHE A 57 37.68 -15.34 -6.58
N ASP A 58 37.57 -14.06 -6.96
CA ASP A 58 37.22 -13.58 -8.31
C ASP A 58 35.85 -14.05 -8.85
N TRP A 59 34.90 -14.38 -7.98
CA TRP A 59 33.55 -14.73 -8.40
C TRP A 59 32.76 -13.49 -8.80
N ALA A 60 32.27 -13.45 -10.04
CA ALA A 60 31.33 -12.43 -10.50
C ALA A 60 29.89 -12.84 -10.17
N PHE A 61 29.08 -11.90 -9.68
CA PHE A 61 27.69 -12.13 -9.31
C PHE A 61 26.75 -11.08 -9.89
N HIS A 62 25.60 -11.56 -10.38
CA HIS A 62 24.43 -10.76 -10.73
C HIS A 62 23.17 -11.34 -10.10
N ARG A 63 22.28 -10.47 -9.60
CA ARG A 63 21.00 -10.91 -9.03
C ARG A 63 19.95 -11.02 -10.13
N GLY A 64 19.53 -12.24 -10.44
CA GLY A 64 18.43 -12.52 -11.38
C GLY A 64 18.91 -13.32 -12.59
N ASP A 65 17.94 -13.76 -13.40
CA ASP A 65 18.22 -14.50 -14.62
C ASP A 65 18.80 -13.57 -15.69
N VAL A 66 19.85 -14.05 -16.36
CA VAL A 66 20.53 -13.31 -17.42
C VAL A 66 20.59 -14.20 -18.66
N ASP A 67 19.90 -13.77 -19.71
CA ASP A 67 19.94 -14.47 -20.99
C ASP A 67 21.37 -14.49 -21.53
N ASN A 68 21.77 -15.63 -22.10
CA ASN A 68 23.07 -15.82 -22.74
C ASN A 68 24.30 -15.70 -21.82
N ALA A 69 24.15 -15.68 -20.50
CA ALA A 69 25.29 -15.67 -19.56
C ALA A 69 26.17 -16.94 -19.61
N HIS A 70 25.76 -17.96 -20.38
CA HIS A 70 26.56 -19.16 -20.66
C HIS A 70 27.52 -18.99 -21.86
N LEU A 71 27.42 -17.91 -22.63
CA LEU A 71 28.28 -17.67 -23.79
C LEU A 71 29.67 -17.17 -23.35
N PRO A 72 30.78 -17.67 -23.96
CA PRO A 72 32.14 -17.24 -23.61
C PRO A 72 32.40 -15.73 -23.76
N GLU A 73 31.68 -15.08 -24.66
CA GLU A 73 31.78 -13.66 -24.97
C GLU A 73 30.84 -12.76 -24.14
N PHE A 74 30.12 -13.31 -23.16
CA PHE A 74 29.23 -12.53 -22.32
C PHE A 74 30.01 -11.48 -21.50
N ASP A 75 29.58 -10.21 -21.58
CA ASP A 75 30.19 -9.12 -20.81
C ASP A 75 29.61 -9.05 -19.40
N ASP A 76 30.34 -9.63 -18.44
CA ASP A 76 30.02 -9.62 -17.02
C ASP A 76 30.74 -8.49 -16.25
N THR A 77 31.35 -7.51 -16.93
CA THR A 77 32.13 -6.44 -16.25
C THR A 77 31.30 -5.54 -15.34
N SER A 78 29.97 -5.55 -15.50
CA SER A 78 29.02 -4.88 -14.62
C SER A 78 28.62 -5.69 -13.38
N TRP A 79 28.99 -6.97 -13.34
CA TRP A 79 28.71 -7.86 -12.22
C TRP A 79 29.68 -7.56 -11.09
N ARG A 80 29.21 -7.78 -9.86
CA ARG A 80 30.03 -7.51 -8.67
C ARG A 80 30.97 -8.68 -8.40
N THR A 81 32.18 -8.41 -7.91
CA THR A 81 33.12 -9.43 -7.45
C THR A 81 32.83 -9.83 -5.99
N LEU A 82 32.94 -11.11 -5.66
CA LEU A 82 32.74 -11.65 -4.31
C LEU A 82 33.80 -12.68 -3.94
N ASP A 83 34.08 -12.75 -2.63
CA ASP A 83 34.87 -13.81 -2.01
C ASP A 83 33.92 -14.81 -1.32
N LEU A 84 34.26 -16.11 -1.36
CA LEU A 84 33.51 -17.16 -0.68
C LEU A 84 34.01 -17.40 0.76
N PRO A 85 33.14 -17.87 1.68
CA PRO A 85 31.73 -18.20 1.46
C PRO A 85 30.85 -16.94 1.45
N HIS A 86 30.06 -16.81 0.39
CA HIS A 86 28.94 -15.87 0.33
C HIS A 86 27.65 -16.68 0.14
N ASP A 87 26.58 -16.30 0.80
CA ASP A 87 25.23 -16.72 0.42
C ASP A 87 24.30 -15.51 0.36
N TYR A 88 23.19 -15.64 -0.35
CA TYR A 88 22.20 -14.59 -0.51
C TYR A 88 21.59 -14.11 0.82
N GLY A 89 21.65 -14.93 1.87
CA GLY A 89 21.15 -14.61 3.20
C GLY A 89 21.94 -13.49 3.91
N VAL A 90 23.19 -13.25 3.49
CA VAL A 90 24.07 -12.24 4.12
C VAL A 90 23.75 -10.80 3.68
N GLU A 91 23.04 -10.60 2.56
CA GLU A 91 22.88 -9.26 1.94
C GLU A 91 21.44 -8.79 1.76
N ALA A 92 20.45 -9.59 2.18
CA ALA A 92 19.06 -9.15 2.13
C ALA A 92 18.88 -7.88 2.99
N PRO A 93 18.18 -6.84 2.50
CA PRO A 93 17.84 -5.70 3.34
C PRO A 93 17.04 -6.19 4.55
N PHE A 94 17.44 -5.74 5.75
CA PHE A 94 16.75 -6.04 6.99
C PHE A 94 16.63 -4.77 7.83
N GLY A 95 15.69 -4.77 8.78
CA GLY A 95 15.52 -3.68 9.73
C GLY A 95 15.54 -4.19 11.17
N ILE A 96 16.16 -3.42 12.06
CA ILE A 96 16.24 -3.75 13.49
C ILE A 96 15.05 -3.11 14.20
N ARG A 97 14.14 -3.95 14.70
CA ARG A 97 12.97 -3.55 15.48
C ARG A 97 12.53 -4.68 16.43
N SER A 98 11.94 -4.32 17.57
CA SER A 98 11.26 -5.27 18.44
C SER A 98 9.73 -5.14 18.33
N LEU A 99 9.08 -6.30 18.39
CA LEU A 99 7.62 -6.46 18.40
C LEU A 99 7.23 -7.10 19.72
N ASP A 100 6.26 -6.54 20.42
CA ASP A 100 5.69 -7.13 21.63
C ASP A 100 4.17 -6.99 21.56
N PHE A 101 3.46 -8.08 21.86
CA PHE A 101 2.02 -8.16 21.85
C PHE A 101 1.57 -8.75 23.18
N SER A 102 0.71 -8.03 23.90
CA SER A 102 0.14 -8.51 25.15
C SER A 102 -1.30 -8.03 25.31
N VAL A 103 -2.03 -8.73 26.17
CA VAL A 103 -3.40 -8.40 26.55
C VAL A 103 -3.48 -7.03 27.19
N ASP A 104 -2.59 -6.76 28.14
CA ASP A 104 -2.66 -5.54 28.96
C ASP A 104 -2.16 -4.29 28.23
N LYS A 105 -1.16 -4.44 27.35
CA LYS A 105 -0.48 -3.30 26.69
C LYS A 105 -0.80 -3.17 25.21
N GLY A 106 -1.49 -4.15 24.61
CA GLY A 106 -1.69 -4.23 23.17
C GLY A 106 -0.38 -4.46 22.42
N PHE A 107 -0.21 -3.78 21.28
CA PHE A 107 1.00 -3.86 20.46
C PHE A 107 2.02 -2.77 20.85
N LEU A 108 3.26 -3.17 21.10
CA LEU A 108 4.40 -2.27 21.25
C LEU A 108 5.37 -2.46 20.08
N LEU A 109 5.75 -1.34 19.45
CA LEU A 109 6.84 -1.28 18.48
C LEU A 109 8.03 -0.59 19.12
N ASN A 110 9.15 -1.29 19.26
CA ASN A 110 10.35 -0.77 19.95
C ASN A 110 10.03 -0.28 21.38
N GLY A 111 9.21 -1.05 22.11
CA GLY A 111 8.77 -0.74 23.47
C GLY A 111 7.74 0.39 23.60
N ARG A 112 7.29 0.98 22.48
CA ARG A 112 6.32 2.08 22.48
C ARG A 112 4.92 1.59 22.08
N PRO A 113 3.88 1.87 22.90
CA PRO A 113 2.49 1.55 22.55
C PRO A 113 2.12 2.11 21.19
N THR A 114 1.67 1.24 20.28
CA THR A 114 1.39 1.58 18.90
C THR A 114 0.06 0.96 18.49
N LEU A 115 -0.92 1.81 18.17
CA LEU A 115 -2.17 1.36 17.56
C LEU A 115 -1.95 1.09 16.06
N LEU A 116 -2.55 0.01 15.57
CA LEU A 116 -2.58 -0.30 14.14
C LEU A 116 -3.69 0.51 13.48
N LYS A 117 -3.35 1.65 12.88
CA LYS A 117 -4.24 2.42 12.00
C LYS A 117 -4.22 1.75 10.64
N GLY A 118 -4.98 0.66 10.56
CA GLY A 118 -4.93 -0.33 9.51
C GLY A 118 -5.96 -0.16 8.39
N GLY A 119 -5.60 -0.63 7.19
CA GLY A 119 -6.53 -0.84 6.07
C GLY A 119 -6.23 -2.17 5.37
N CYS A 120 -7.21 -2.70 4.63
CA CYS A 120 -7.00 -3.85 3.74
C CYS A 120 -6.83 -3.35 2.30
N VAL A 121 -5.93 -3.97 1.55
CA VAL A 121 -5.76 -3.70 0.11
C VAL A 121 -5.65 -5.00 -0.67
N HIS A 122 -6.25 -4.99 -1.87
CA HIS A 122 -5.98 -5.99 -2.89
C HIS A 122 -4.71 -5.66 -3.67
N HIS A 123 -4.17 -6.64 -4.40
CA HIS A 123 -2.92 -6.50 -5.13
C HIS A 123 -3.01 -5.57 -6.36
N GLY A 124 -4.20 -5.35 -6.93
CA GLY A 124 -4.37 -4.54 -8.15
C GLY A 124 -4.01 -3.05 -8.02
N ASN A 125 -3.48 -2.47 -9.10
CA ASN A 125 -3.10 -1.06 -9.23
C ASN A 125 -4.10 -0.25 -10.09
N GLY A 126 -5.39 -0.57 -9.96
CA GLY A 126 -6.48 0.14 -10.64
C GLY A 126 -6.32 0.09 -12.17
N PRO A 127 -6.12 1.23 -12.87
CA PRO A 127 -5.97 1.26 -14.34
C PRO A 127 -4.82 0.41 -14.91
N LEU A 128 -3.84 0.02 -14.08
CA LEU A 128 -2.72 -0.82 -14.49
C LEU A 128 -3.01 -2.32 -14.40
N GLY A 129 -4.19 -2.70 -13.86
CA GLY A 129 -4.49 -4.10 -13.57
C GLY A 129 -3.58 -4.65 -12.47
N THR A 130 -3.01 -5.83 -12.69
CA THR A 130 -2.22 -6.58 -11.69
C THR A 130 -0.71 -6.56 -11.96
N ALA A 131 -0.26 -5.84 -12.99
CA ALA A 131 1.18 -5.66 -13.23
C ALA A 131 1.81 -4.84 -12.08
N ALA A 132 2.78 -5.45 -11.40
CA ALA A 132 3.48 -4.87 -10.26
C ALA A 132 4.66 -4.02 -10.73
N TYR A 133 4.38 -2.78 -11.13
CA TYR A 133 5.44 -1.78 -11.34
C TYR A 133 5.91 -1.24 -9.99
N ASP A 134 7.22 -1.25 -9.73
CA ASP A 134 7.81 -0.76 -8.48
C ASP A 134 7.28 0.62 -8.08
N ARG A 135 7.20 1.54 -9.04
CA ARG A 135 6.69 2.89 -8.78
C ARG A 135 5.18 2.90 -8.48
N ALA A 136 4.39 2.02 -9.07
CA ALA A 136 2.96 1.92 -8.77
C ALA A 136 2.74 1.44 -7.33
N GLU A 137 3.49 0.42 -6.93
CA GLU A 137 3.48 -0.12 -5.56
C GLU A 137 3.90 0.95 -4.54
N GLU A 138 5.03 1.62 -4.78
CA GLU A 138 5.53 2.68 -3.91
C GLU A 138 4.54 3.84 -3.78
N ARG A 139 3.99 4.33 -4.90
CA ARG A 139 2.97 5.38 -4.88
C ARG A 139 1.74 4.97 -4.05
N ARG A 140 1.34 3.69 -4.12
CA ARG A 140 0.21 3.19 -3.33
C ARG A 140 0.52 3.30 -1.84
N VAL A 141 1.72 2.88 -1.41
CA VAL A 141 2.18 3.00 -0.01
C VAL A 141 2.28 4.47 0.42
N GLU A 142 2.85 5.36 -0.40
CA GLU A 142 2.91 6.80 -0.13
C GLU A 142 1.52 7.40 0.16
N LEU A 143 0.52 7.05 -0.67
CA LEU A 143 -0.85 7.55 -0.51
C LEU A 143 -1.55 6.98 0.72
N MET A 144 -1.28 5.72 1.08
CA MET A 144 -1.77 5.12 2.31
C MET A 144 -1.15 5.79 3.54
N LYS A 145 0.15 6.03 3.52
CA LYS A 145 0.85 6.74 4.60
C LYS A 145 0.37 8.18 4.74
N ALA A 146 0.26 8.91 3.63
CA ALA A 146 -0.29 10.28 3.60
C ALA A 146 -1.77 10.32 4.02
N SER A 147 -2.46 9.19 3.94
CA SER A 147 -3.81 9.03 4.46
C SER A 147 -3.86 8.78 5.98
N GLY A 148 -2.72 8.63 6.63
CA GLY A 148 -2.61 8.40 8.07
C GLY A 148 -2.66 6.93 8.48
N PHE A 149 -2.62 5.99 7.51
CA PHE A 149 -2.42 4.58 7.82
C PHE A 149 -0.97 4.34 8.24
N ASN A 150 -0.78 3.45 9.22
CA ASN A 150 0.54 2.96 9.62
C ASN A 150 0.67 1.44 9.50
N ALA A 151 -0.42 0.74 9.18
CA ALA A 151 -0.46 -0.70 9.00
C ALA A 151 -1.34 -1.08 7.81
N ILE A 152 -1.00 -2.13 7.08
CA ILE A 152 -1.79 -2.67 5.97
C ILE A 152 -1.89 -4.18 6.07
N ARG A 153 -3.07 -4.72 5.75
CA ARG A 153 -3.29 -6.15 5.55
C ARG A 153 -3.37 -6.47 4.06
N CYS A 154 -2.57 -7.43 3.62
CA CYS A 154 -2.51 -7.89 2.24
C CYS A 154 -3.66 -8.85 1.92
N ALA A 155 -4.85 -8.30 1.70
CA ALA A 155 -6.08 -9.04 1.50
C ALA A 155 -6.17 -9.65 0.08
N HIS A 156 -6.27 -10.96 -0.12
CA HIS A 156 -6.15 -12.07 0.84
C HIS A 156 -5.12 -13.07 0.31
N ASN A 157 -3.94 -12.57 -0.03
CA ASN A 157 -2.90 -13.31 -0.74
C ASN A 157 -1.52 -12.65 -0.53
N PRO A 158 -0.41 -13.41 -0.69
CA PRO A 158 0.93 -12.84 -0.61
C PRO A 158 1.09 -11.68 -1.60
N PRO A 159 1.64 -10.53 -1.18
CA PRO A 159 1.87 -9.38 -2.05
C PRO A 159 3.07 -9.60 -2.98
N SER A 160 3.31 -8.64 -3.87
CA SER A 160 4.55 -8.57 -4.65
C SER A 160 5.74 -8.13 -3.76
N PRO A 161 6.98 -8.59 -4.04
CA PRO A 161 8.16 -8.13 -3.31
C PRO A 161 8.33 -6.60 -3.35
N ALA A 162 8.07 -5.97 -4.50
CA ALA A 162 8.15 -4.52 -4.66
C ALA A 162 7.22 -3.75 -3.69
N PHE A 163 6.08 -4.34 -3.30
CA PHE A 163 5.17 -3.73 -2.34
C PHE A 163 5.69 -3.82 -0.91
N LEU A 164 6.27 -4.96 -0.52
CA LEU A 164 6.94 -5.12 0.79
C LEU A 164 8.20 -4.24 0.89
N ASP A 165 9.00 -4.18 -0.17
CA ASP A 165 10.16 -3.29 -0.26
C ASP A 165 9.76 -1.82 -0.07
N ALA A 166 8.62 -1.40 -0.64
CA ALA A 166 8.09 -0.05 -0.44
C ALA A 166 7.63 0.18 1.00
N PHE A 167 6.98 -0.79 1.64
CA PHE A 167 6.59 -0.70 3.05
C PHE A 167 7.79 -0.60 3.99
N ASP A 168 8.85 -1.35 3.72
CA ASP A 168 10.11 -1.26 4.47
C ASP A 168 10.71 0.15 4.37
N ARG A 169 10.91 0.65 3.14
CA ARG A 169 11.51 1.97 2.90
C ARG A 169 10.67 3.10 3.48
N LEU A 170 9.35 3.00 3.39
CA LEU A 170 8.42 4.04 3.84
C LEU A 170 7.99 3.87 5.30
N GLY A 171 8.43 2.82 5.99
CA GLY A 171 8.17 2.62 7.42
C GLY A 171 6.68 2.43 7.72
N MET A 172 6.08 1.41 7.13
CA MET A 172 4.70 0.98 7.36
C MET A 172 4.67 -0.49 7.74
N LEU A 173 3.69 -0.90 8.55
CA LEU A 173 3.58 -2.26 9.08
C LEU A 173 2.66 -3.12 8.19
N VAL A 174 2.93 -4.42 8.12
CA VAL A 174 2.22 -5.36 7.23
C VAL A 174 1.74 -6.59 7.99
N ILE A 175 0.47 -6.95 7.75
CA ILE A 175 -0.07 -8.29 8.00
C ILE A 175 -0.06 -9.00 6.65
N ASP A 176 0.84 -9.97 6.51
CA ASP A 176 1.01 -10.74 5.29
C ASP A 176 0.12 -11.98 5.35
N GLU A 177 -0.66 -12.25 4.32
CA GLU A 177 -1.78 -13.20 4.38
C GLU A 177 -1.73 -14.22 3.26
N ALA A 178 -1.81 -15.50 3.61
CA ALA A 178 -1.63 -16.59 2.67
C ALA A 178 -2.88 -16.89 1.82
N PHE A 179 -4.04 -17.04 2.46
CA PHE A 179 -5.19 -17.68 1.83
C PHE A 179 -6.52 -16.97 2.09
N ASP A 180 -7.41 -17.01 1.09
CA ASP A 180 -8.82 -16.64 1.26
C ASP A 180 -9.72 -17.84 1.54
N MET A 181 -9.26 -19.06 1.26
CA MET A 181 -9.99 -20.31 1.52
C MET A 181 -9.00 -21.46 1.74
N TRP A 182 -9.47 -22.53 2.40
CA TRP A 182 -8.71 -23.77 2.56
C TRP A 182 -9.37 -24.90 1.78
N THR A 183 -9.92 -25.91 2.45
CA THR A 183 -10.48 -27.08 1.76
C THR A 183 -11.88 -26.81 1.19
N TYR A 184 -12.59 -25.82 1.74
CA TYR A 184 -13.93 -25.45 1.29
C TYR A 184 -13.84 -24.18 0.44
N GLY A 185 -14.25 -24.27 -0.84
CA GLY A 185 -14.19 -23.16 -1.78
C GLY A 185 -15.23 -22.06 -1.50
N LYS A 186 -14.88 -20.80 -1.83
CA LYS A 186 -15.83 -19.66 -1.87
C LYS A 186 -16.42 -19.47 -3.27
N ARG A 187 -15.71 -19.97 -4.28
CA ARG A 187 -16.06 -20.06 -5.71
C ARG A 187 -15.57 -21.39 -6.28
N ASP A 188 -16.16 -21.76 -7.40
CA ASP A 188 -15.94 -23.07 -8.05
C ASP A 188 -14.49 -23.31 -8.50
N GLN A 189 -13.71 -22.26 -8.76
CA GLN A 189 -12.35 -22.35 -9.32
C GLN A 189 -11.29 -21.74 -8.38
N ASP A 190 -11.61 -21.67 -7.09
CA ASP A 190 -10.71 -21.13 -6.07
C ASP A 190 -9.61 -22.13 -5.66
N TYR A 191 -8.73 -21.67 -4.75
CA TYR A 191 -7.57 -22.42 -4.28
C TYR A 191 -7.89 -23.75 -3.57
N HIS A 192 -9.14 -23.96 -3.14
CA HIS A 192 -9.57 -25.23 -2.52
C HIS A 192 -9.32 -26.47 -3.37
N LEU A 193 -9.28 -26.31 -4.70
CA LEU A 193 -8.94 -27.38 -5.64
C LEU A 193 -7.49 -27.88 -5.48
N TYR A 194 -6.62 -27.06 -4.87
CA TYR A 194 -5.18 -27.30 -4.75
C TYR A 194 -4.73 -27.43 -3.30
N PHE A 195 -5.52 -26.93 -2.33
CA PHE A 195 -5.13 -26.77 -0.95
C PHE A 195 -4.48 -28.04 -0.37
N ASP A 196 -5.14 -29.19 -0.46
CA ASP A 196 -4.66 -30.47 0.11
C ASP A 196 -3.26 -30.88 -0.37
N SER A 197 -2.87 -30.48 -1.59
CA SER A 197 -1.58 -30.82 -2.19
C SER A 197 -0.53 -29.72 -2.08
N TRP A 198 -0.94 -28.46 -1.95
CA TRP A 198 -0.05 -27.30 -2.16
C TRP A 198 0.10 -26.37 -0.97
N TRP A 199 -0.81 -26.42 0.02
CA TRP A 199 -0.83 -25.42 1.10
C TRP A 199 0.51 -25.25 1.81
N GLN A 200 1.22 -26.36 2.06
CA GLN A 200 2.48 -26.33 2.80
C GLN A 200 3.57 -25.64 1.98
N ARG A 201 3.70 -26.00 0.70
CA ARG A 201 4.67 -25.39 -0.20
C ARG A 201 4.43 -23.88 -0.34
N ASP A 202 3.18 -23.46 -0.40
CA ASP A 202 2.84 -22.05 -0.62
C ASP A 202 3.00 -21.21 0.66
N ILE A 203 2.71 -21.77 1.85
CA ILE A 203 3.07 -21.14 3.14
C ILE A 203 4.59 -21.05 3.29
N ASP A 204 5.31 -22.15 3.02
CA ASP A 204 6.77 -22.18 3.11
C ASP A 204 7.37 -21.11 2.21
N SER A 205 6.88 -20.99 0.97
CA SER A 205 7.29 -19.96 0.01
C SER A 205 7.07 -18.55 0.53
N MET A 206 5.85 -18.22 1.00
CA MET A 206 5.53 -16.89 1.55
C MET A 206 6.46 -16.53 2.73
N VAL A 207 6.52 -17.40 3.75
CA VAL A 207 7.30 -17.09 4.96
C VAL A 207 8.79 -17.01 4.67
N LEU A 208 9.35 -17.95 3.89
CA LEU A 208 10.78 -17.94 3.56
C LEU A 208 11.17 -16.73 2.70
N ARG A 209 10.29 -16.31 1.78
CA ARG A 209 10.49 -15.12 0.95
C ARG A 209 10.46 -13.85 1.80
N ASP A 210 9.53 -13.75 2.73
CA ASP A 210 9.15 -12.46 3.31
C ASP A 210 9.63 -12.22 4.75
N ARG A 211 10.14 -13.25 5.46
CA ARG A 211 10.56 -13.16 6.88
C ARG A 211 11.69 -12.17 7.19
N ASN A 212 12.41 -11.70 6.19
CA ASN A 212 13.46 -10.68 6.37
C ASN A 212 12.91 -9.24 6.31
N HIS A 213 11.69 -9.04 5.81
CA HIS A 213 11.07 -7.72 5.74
C HIS A 213 10.75 -7.20 7.15
N PRO A 214 11.33 -6.06 7.59
CA PRO A 214 10.99 -5.46 8.87
C PRO A 214 9.56 -4.96 8.95
N CYS A 215 8.92 -4.62 7.81
CA CYS A 215 7.52 -4.20 7.76
C CYS A 215 6.55 -5.30 8.20
N VAL A 216 6.85 -6.56 7.91
CA VAL A 216 5.97 -7.69 8.27
C VAL A 216 6.00 -7.86 9.79
N ILE A 217 4.83 -7.81 10.40
CA ILE A 217 4.65 -7.94 11.86
C ILE A 217 3.78 -9.13 12.27
N MET A 218 3.02 -9.70 11.34
CA MET A 218 2.09 -10.81 11.58
C MET A 218 1.95 -11.65 10.32
N TRP A 219 1.78 -12.96 10.51
CA TRP A 219 1.43 -13.91 9.45
C TRP A 219 -0.04 -14.32 9.58
N SER A 220 -0.87 -14.01 8.58
CA SER A 220 -2.27 -14.42 8.55
C SER A 220 -2.44 -15.71 7.74
N THR A 221 -3.02 -16.72 8.40
CA THR A 221 -3.25 -18.05 7.78
C THR A 221 -4.49 -18.11 6.91
N GLY A 222 -5.40 -17.14 7.02
CA GLY A 222 -6.69 -17.23 6.37
C GLY A 222 -7.62 -16.04 6.60
N ASN A 223 -8.51 -15.81 5.63
CA ASN A 223 -9.60 -14.85 5.73
C ASN A 223 -10.96 -15.55 5.69
N GLU A 224 -11.78 -15.39 6.74
CA GLU A 224 -13.18 -15.84 6.78
C GLU A 224 -13.37 -17.29 6.31
N ILE A 225 -12.44 -18.17 6.74
CA ILE A 225 -12.39 -19.56 6.31
C ILE A 225 -13.72 -20.26 6.57
N PRO A 226 -14.37 -20.91 5.59
CA PRO A 226 -15.70 -21.50 5.77
C PRO A 226 -15.78 -22.49 6.94
N GLU A 227 -14.78 -23.36 7.08
CA GLU A 227 -14.72 -24.42 8.09
C GLU A 227 -14.21 -23.95 9.47
N ARG A 228 -14.04 -22.64 9.71
CA ARG A 228 -13.48 -22.09 10.98
C ARG A 228 -14.29 -22.40 12.25
N GLY A 229 -15.56 -22.81 12.11
CA GLY A 229 -16.40 -23.27 13.23
C GLY A 229 -16.50 -24.79 13.37
N MET A 230 -15.71 -25.53 12.60
CA MET A 230 -15.77 -26.99 12.53
C MET A 230 -14.47 -27.61 13.09
N PRO A 231 -14.52 -28.82 13.69
CA PRO A 231 -13.34 -29.49 14.23
C PRO A 231 -12.19 -29.65 13.22
N GLU A 232 -12.50 -29.95 11.95
CA GLU A 232 -11.54 -30.07 10.86
C GLU A 232 -10.83 -28.74 10.55
N GLY A 233 -11.55 -27.62 10.60
CA GLY A 233 -10.96 -26.29 10.43
C GLY A 233 -9.99 -25.95 11.56
N VAL A 234 -10.28 -26.37 12.79
CA VAL A 234 -9.36 -26.23 13.94
C VAL A 234 -8.10 -27.07 13.72
N VAL A 235 -8.22 -28.30 13.22
CA VAL A 235 -7.06 -29.15 12.90
C VAL A 235 -6.19 -28.51 11.83
N THR A 236 -6.78 -28.02 10.74
CA THR A 236 -6.04 -27.34 9.67
C THR A 236 -5.39 -26.06 10.15
N SER A 237 -6.10 -25.25 10.95
CA SER A 237 -5.55 -24.02 11.54
C SER A 237 -4.33 -24.30 12.44
N LYS A 238 -4.40 -25.35 13.29
CA LYS A 238 -3.25 -25.78 14.11
C LYS A 238 -2.04 -26.17 13.26
N LYS A 239 -2.27 -26.90 12.16
CA LYS A 239 -1.21 -27.31 11.23
C LYS A 239 -0.53 -26.10 10.59
N LEU A 240 -1.30 -25.18 10.02
CA LEU A 240 -0.77 -23.96 9.39
C LEU A 240 0.02 -23.11 10.39
N ALA A 241 -0.55 -22.87 11.58
CA ALA A 241 0.10 -22.07 12.61
C ALA A 241 1.40 -22.74 13.12
N ALA A 242 1.42 -24.07 13.27
CA ALA A 242 2.64 -24.80 13.63
C ALA A 242 3.71 -24.72 12.54
N THR A 243 3.33 -24.85 11.26
CA THR A 243 4.27 -24.70 10.13
C THR A 243 4.91 -23.32 10.11
N ILE A 244 4.12 -22.24 10.25
CA ILE A 244 4.66 -20.88 10.29
C ILE A 244 5.63 -20.72 11.46
N ARG A 245 5.25 -21.14 12.68
CA ARG A 245 6.12 -21.04 13.86
C ARG A 245 7.43 -21.81 13.72
N ASN A 246 7.45 -22.90 12.95
CA ASN A 246 8.68 -23.63 12.65
C ASN A 246 9.61 -22.89 11.67
N LEU A 247 9.06 -22.02 10.82
CA LEU A 247 9.81 -21.26 9.81
C LEU A 247 10.23 -19.85 10.29
N ASP A 248 9.38 -19.23 11.12
CA ASP A 248 9.57 -17.92 11.73
C ASP A 248 8.79 -17.86 13.06
N ASP A 249 9.51 -18.02 14.17
CA ASP A 249 8.97 -17.85 15.53
C ASP A 249 9.08 -16.41 16.05
N THR A 250 9.60 -15.49 15.22
CA THR A 250 9.82 -14.08 15.61
C THR A 250 8.59 -13.19 15.38
N ARG A 251 7.53 -13.73 14.76
CA ARG A 251 6.28 -13.02 14.44
C ARG A 251 5.06 -13.88 14.78
N PRO A 252 4.01 -13.27 15.37
CA PRO A 252 2.80 -14.01 15.73
C PRO A 252 1.97 -14.41 14.50
N VAL A 253 1.27 -15.54 14.65
CA VAL A 253 0.28 -16.05 13.71
C VAL A 253 -1.11 -15.50 14.04
N THR A 254 -1.83 -15.07 13.00
CA THR A 254 -3.21 -14.57 13.07
C THR A 254 -4.08 -15.18 11.97
N ALA A 255 -5.37 -14.81 11.97
CA ALA A 255 -6.35 -15.08 10.93
C ALA A 255 -7.49 -14.08 11.09
N ALA A 256 -8.18 -13.73 10.00
CA ALA A 256 -9.35 -12.86 10.05
C ALA A 256 -10.63 -13.68 10.20
N VAL A 257 -11.30 -13.56 11.35
CA VAL A 257 -12.48 -14.36 11.72
C VAL A 257 -13.74 -13.48 11.72
N ASN A 258 -14.75 -13.90 10.97
CA ASN A 258 -16.13 -13.38 11.02
C ASN A 258 -17.09 -14.43 11.60
N GLY A 259 -18.36 -14.06 11.87
CA GLY A 259 -19.35 -14.95 12.48
C GLY A 259 -18.98 -15.30 13.92
N LEU A 260 -18.67 -14.28 14.72
CA LEU A 260 -18.06 -14.37 16.04
C LEU A 260 -19.03 -14.99 17.07
N ASN A 261 -18.93 -16.30 17.24
CA ASN A 261 -19.72 -17.08 18.18
C ASN A 261 -18.80 -18.03 18.98
N PRO A 262 -19.23 -18.56 20.14
CA PRO A 262 -18.40 -19.43 20.98
C PRO A 262 -17.87 -20.70 20.26
N ASP A 263 -18.54 -21.14 19.20
CA ASP A 263 -18.07 -22.26 18.36
C ASP A 263 -16.72 -21.98 17.66
N LYS A 264 -16.29 -20.70 17.61
CA LYS A 264 -14.97 -20.29 17.07
C LYS A 264 -13.86 -20.27 18.11
N ASP A 265 -14.15 -20.43 19.40
CA ASP A 265 -13.10 -20.35 20.41
C ASP A 265 -11.99 -21.41 20.23
N PRO A 266 -12.29 -22.68 19.85
CA PRO A 266 -11.24 -23.64 19.55
C PRO A 266 -10.35 -23.24 18.37
N TYR A 267 -10.92 -22.49 17.40
CA TYR A 267 -10.17 -21.94 16.26
C TYR A 267 -9.32 -20.74 16.70
N PHE A 268 -9.86 -19.81 17.49
CA PHE A 268 -9.07 -18.70 18.02
C PHE A 268 -7.88 -19.18 18.86
N ALA A 269 -8.05 -20.27 19.62
CA ALA A 269 -7.00 -20.85 20.46
C ALA A 269 -5.81 -21.44 19.67
N THR A 270 -5.88 -21.53 18.34
CA THR A 270 -4.74 -21.96 17.51
C THR A 270 -3.81 -20.81 17.14
N LEU A 271 -4.29 -19.57 17.27
CA LEU A 271 -3.64 -18.33 16.84
C LEU A 271 -2.93 -17.66 18.03
N ASP A 272 -1.88 -16.89 17.73
CA ASP A 272 -1.22 -16.05 18.74
C ASP A 272 -2.02 -14.74 18.95
N ILE A 273 -2.60 -14.22 17.86
CA ILE A 273 -3.43 -13.01 17.87
C ILE A 273 -4.73 -13.29 17.12
N SER A 274 -5.87 -13.07 17.78
CA SER A 274 -7.19 -13.24 17.18
C SER A 274 -7.57 -12.03 16.31
N GLY A 275 -7.77 -12.22 15.00
CA GLY A 275 -8.23 -11.18 14.08
C GLY A 275 -9.76 -11.20 13.92
N TYR A 276 -10.38 -10.02 13.99
CA TYR A 276 -11.83 -9.85 13.98
C TYR A 276 -12.29 -9.07 12.76
N ASN A 277 -13.26 -9.61 12.03
CA ASN A 277 -13.98 -8.87 11.00
C ASN A 277 -15.30 -8.31 11.58
N TYR A 278 -15.57 -7.03 11.28
CA TYR A 278 -16.85 -6.32 11.49
C TYR A 278 -17.41 -6.19 12.93
N ALA A 279 -16.65 -6.52 13.97
CA ALA A 279 -17.14 -6.50 15.36
C ALA A 279 -17.50 -5.11 15.94
N VAL A 280 -17.26 -4.00 15.22
CA VAL A 280 -17.63 -2.64 15.68
C VAL A 280 -19.11 -2.35 15.38
N GLY A 281 -19.68 -2.95 14.32
CA GLY A 281 -21.06 -2.68 13.91
C GLY A 281 -21.46 -3.24 12.54
N GLY A 282 -21.12 -4.50 12.22
CA GLY A 282 -21.41 -5.03 10.88
C GLY A 282 -21.49 -6.56 10.71
N ASP A 283 -21.59 -7.33 11.79
CA ASP A 283 -22.04 -8.74 11.74
C ASP A 283 -23.17 -8.93 12.76
N HIS A 284 -24.20 -9.69 12.39
CA HIS A 284 -25.34 -10.08 13.23
C HIS A 284 -26.16 -8.99 13.97
N TRP A 285 -26.18 -7.73 13.50
CA TRP A 285 -27.03 -6.66 14.07
C TRP A 285 -26.79 -6.37 15.57
N GLN A 286 -25.59 -6.64 16.08
CA GLN A 286 -25.23 -6.40 17.48
C GLN A 286 -24.14 -5.33 17.62
N ASP A 287 -24.45 -4.31 18.42
CA ASP A 287 -23.49 -3.25 18.75
C ASP A 287 -22.45 -3.75 19.76
N SER A 288 -21.20 -3.30 19.61
CA SER A 288 -20.11 -3.51 20.59
C SER A 288 -19.67 -4.96 20.83
N LEU A 289 -19.71 -5.83 19.81
CA LEU A 289 -19.23 -7.23 19.91
C LEU A 289 -17.81 -7.35 20.47
N TYR A 290 -16.90 -6.41 20.17
CA TYR A 290 -15.56 -6.37 20.79
C TYR A 290 -15.62 -6.35 22.33
N ALA A 291 -16.49 -5.51 22.92
CA ALA A 291 -16.57 -5.36 24.37
C ALA A 291 -17.23 -6.57 25.03
N LEU A 292 -18.26 -7.14 24.39
CA LEU A 292 -18.94 -8.35 24.85
C LEU A 292 -17.99 -9.55 24.84
N ASP A 293 -17.21 -9.69 23.76
CA ASP A 293 -16.31 -10.81 23.59
C ASP A 293 -15.06 -10.70 24.45
N HIS A 294 -14.47 -9.51 24.63
CA HIS A 294 -13.38 -9.29 25.58
C HIS A 294 -13.81 -9.56 27.03
N LYS A 295 -15.05 -9.19 27.40
CA LYS A 295 -15.59 -9.53 28.74
C LYS A 295 -15.70 -11.04 28.95
N ARG A 296 -15.99 -11.78 27.88
CA ARG A 296 -16.11 -13.25 27.89
C ARG A 296 -14.74 -13.93 27.87
N VAL A 297 -13.77 -13.39 27.14
CA VAL A 297 -12.40 -13.89 26.96
C VAL A 297 -11.40 -12.74 27.16
N PRO A 298 -11.08 -12.39 28.42
CA PRO A 298 -10.27 -11.21 28.72
C PRO A 298 -8.83 -11.31 28.22
N GLU A 299 -8.31 -12.53 28.01
CA GLU A 299 -6.94 -12.75 27.52
C GLU A 299 -6.76 -12.50 26.01
N ARG A 300 -7.72 -11.86 25.34
CA ARG A 300 -7.72 -11.65 23.87
C ARG A 300 -7.50 -10.17 23.49
N ILE A 301 -6.56 -9.90 22.56
CA ILE A 301 -6.02 -8.57 22.20
C ILE A 301 -6.86 -7.83 21.09
N MET A 302 -7.15 -6.51 21.17
CA MET A 302 -8.07 -5.70 20.28
C MET A 302 -7.68 -4.17 20.09
N TYR A 303 -8.21 -3.36 19.10
CA TYR A 303 -7.91 -1.87 18.87
C TYR A 303 -8.96 -0.96 18.07
N CYS A 304 -8.98 0.43 18.18
CA CYS A 304 -9.88 1.44 17.45
C CYS A 304 -9.46 3.00 17.54
N ALA A 305 -10.12 4.02 16.88
CA ALA A 305 -9.72 5.47 16.84
C ALA A 305 -10.76 6.67 16.61
N TYR A 306 -10.49 7.83 17.29
CA TYR A 306 -10.78 9.32 17.14
C TYR A 306 -12.04 10.06 17.67
N GLU A 307 -11.88 11.16 18.44
CA GLU A 307 -12.94 11.72 19.32
C GLU A 307 -13.85 12.90 18.86
N LYS A 308 -13.47 13.88 18.00
CA LYS A 308 -14.41 14.99 17.58
C LYS A 308 -14.02 15.84 16.34
N VAL A 309 -15.01 16.54 15.75
CA VAL A 309 -14.92 17.41 14.55
C VAL A 309 -15.75 18.72 14.71
N GLU A 310 -15.31 19.85 14.12
CA GLU A 310 -16.04 21.12 13.98
C GLU A 310 -16.24 21.51 12.50
N LEU A 311 -17.32 22.22 12.17
CA LEU A 311 -17.65 22.65 10.80
C LEU A 311 -17.88 24.17 10.73
N PHE A 312 -17.48 24.81 9.64
CA PHE A 312 -17.61 26.23 9.35
C PHE A 312 -18.21 26.45 7.96
N LEU A 313 -19.09 27.43 7.81
CA LEU A 313 -19.57 27.96 6.52
C LEU A 313 -19.27 29.45 6.45
N ASN A 314 -18.52 29.89 5.43
CA ASN A 314 -18.11 31.28 5.25
C ASN A 314 -17.48 31.87 6.53
N ASP A 315 -16.54 31.11 7.10
CA ASP A 315 -15.80 31.39 8.34
C ASP A 315 -16.66 31.49 9.62
N LYS A 316 -17.97 31.21 9.54
CA LYS A 316 -18.86 31.09 10.69
C LYS A 316 -18.94 29.64 11.16
N SER A 317 -18.58 29.39 12.42
CA SER A 317 -18.72 28.06 13.03
C SER A 317 -20.19 27.61 13.07
N LEU A 318 -20.40 26.33 12.76
CA LEU A 318 -21.65 25.58 12.85
C LEU A 318 -21.62 24.60 14.05
N GLY A 319 -20.63 24.75 14.94
CA GLY A 319 -20.48 24.00 16.18
C GLY A 319 -19.72 22.68 16.05
N PHE A 320 -19.34 22.14 17.21
CA PHE A 320 -18.64 20.85 17.35
C PHE A 320 -19.60 19.68 17.36
N LYS A 321 -19.11 18.52 16.90
CA LYS A 321 -19.73 17.21 17.13
C LYS A 321 -18.65 16.20 17.49
N SER A 322 -18.85 15.49 18.59
CA SER A 322 -18.02 14.33 18.93
C SER A 322 -18.23 13.23 17.90
N THR A 323 -17.15 12.51 17.62
CA THR A 323 -17.16 11.28 16.86
C THR A 323 -16.76 10.19 17.82
N ASP A 324 -17.66 9.27 18.09
CA ASP A 324 -17.40 8.11 18.92
C ASP A 324 -18.04 6.87 18.27
N ARG A 325 -17.97 5.74 18.98
CA ARG A 325 -18.58 4.52 18.50
C ARG A 325 -20.09 4.65 18.28
N SER A 326 -20.79 5.43 19.12
CA SER A 326 -22.25 5.66 19.00
C SER A 326 -22.62 6.54 17.80
N SER A 327 -21.69 7.36 17.31
CA SER A 327 -21.86 8.14 16.08
C SER A 327 -21.27 7.45 14.83
N GLU A 328 -20.82 6.20 14.95
CA GLU A 328 -20.04 5.49 13.91
C GLU A 328 -18.81 6.29 13.43
N TRP A 329 -18.25 7.13 14.32
CA TRP A 329 -17.17 8.05 13.99
C TRP A 329 -17.49 9.07 12.87
N ILE A 330 -18.77 9.33 12.60
CA ILE A 330 -19.24 10.30 11.59
C ILE A 330 -19.93 11.49 12.27
N ALA A 331 -19.39 12.69 12.05
CA ALA A 331 -20.06 13.93 12.43
C ALA A 331 -20.97 14.43 11.29
N LYS A 332 -22.26 14.68 11.59
CA LYS A 332 -23.31 15.05 10.61
C LYS A 332 -23.93 16.41 10.96
N TRP A 333 -23.97 17.32 10.00
CA TRP A 333 -24.68 18.62 10.09
C TRP A 333 -25.73 18.74 8.97
N SER A 334 -26.82 19.43 9.28
CA SER A 334 -27.77 19.94 8.29
C SER A 334 -27.50 21.42 8.07
N VAL A 335 -26.98 21.78 6.90
CA VAL A 335 -26.53 23.15 6.60
C VAL A 335 -27.38 23.72 5.47
N PRO A 336 -28.09 24.85 5.68
CA PRO A 336 -28.72 25.58 4.59
C PRO A 336 -27.68 25.97 3.55
N TYR A 337 -27.94 25.68 2.27
CA TYR A 337 -26.97 25.96 1.23
C TYR A 337 -26.80 27.46 1.01
N GLU A 338 -25.57 27.94 1.13
CA GLU A 338 -25.12 29.26 0.68
C GLU A 338 -23.84 29.09 -0.16
N PRO A 339 -23.70 29.80 -1.29
CA PRO A 339 -22.46 29.74 -2.07
C PRO A 339 -21.29 30.29 -1.25
N GLY A 340 -20.11 29.69 -1.41
CA GLY A 340 -18.91 30.12 -0.70
C GLY A 340 -18.05 28.95 -0.26
N ARG A 341 -17.53 29.01 0.97
CA ARG A 341 -16.51 28.09 1.49
C ARG A 341 -17.03 27.32 2.72
N LEU A 342 -17.06 26.00 2.62
CA LEU A 342 -17.34 25.09 3.73
C LEU A 342 -16.01 24.49 4.22
N LYS A 343 -15.66 24.69 5.49
CA LYS A 343 -14.41 24.22 6.10
C LYS A 343 -14.72 23.29 7.27
N ALA A 344 -14.15 22.10 7.30
CA ALA A 344 -14.19 21.20 8.46
C ALA A 344 -12.83 21.18 9.15
N LEU A 345 -12.83 21.15 10.49
CA LEU A 345 -11.66 21.04 11.36
C LEU A 345 -11.79 19.81 12.25
N ALA A 346 -10.80 18.93 12.29
CA ALA A 346 -10.75 17.82 13.24
C ALA A 346 -9.86 18.16 14.42
N TYR A 347 -10.25 17.67 15.60
CA TYR A 347 -9.55 17.93 16.85
C TYR A 347 -9.15 16.64 17.55
N ASP A 348 -7.97 16.65 18.17
CA ASP A 348 -7.49 15.64 19.12
C ASP A 348 -7.28 16.35 20.46
N GLY A 349 -8.13 16.06 21.47
CA GLY A 349 -8.22 16.91 22.65
C GLY A 349 -8.62 18.35 22.29
N ASN A 350 -7.72 19.32 22.50
CA ASN A 350 -7.94 20.74 22.14
C ASN A 350 -7.16 21.18 20.90
N ASP A 351 -6.34 20.29 20.31
CA ASP A 351 -5.45 20.63 19.21
C ASP A 351 -6.14 20.39 17.86
N GLU A 352 -6.07 21.37 16.96
CA GLU A 352 -6.46 21.20 15.56
C GLU A 352 -5.46 20.27 14.87
N VAL A 353 -5.93 19.13 14.35
CA VAL A 353 -5.06 18.10 13.77
C VAL A 353 -5.28 17.88 12.27
N ALA A 354 -6.38 18.38 11.70
CA ALA A 354 -6.63 18.35 10.26
C ALA A 354 -7.69 19.38 9.84
N SER A 355 -7.62 19.83 8.58
CA SER A 355 -8.67 20.65 7.97
C SER A 355 -9.00 20.20 6.54
N CYS A 356 -10.24 20.43 6.12
CA CYS A 356 -10.70 20.19 4.75
C CYS A 356 -11.60 21.34 4.32
N ILE A 357 -11.51 21.76 3.04
CA ILE A 357 -12.25 22.89 2.49
C ILE A 357 -12.93 22.47 1.20
N LEU A 358 -14.21 22.84 1.07
CA LEU A 358 -14.99 22.76 -0.17
C LEU A 358 -15.46 24.16 -0.55
N SER A 359 -15.34 24.52 -1.82
CA SER A 359 -15.81 25.79 -2.36
C SER A 359 -16.82 25.57 -3.48
N THR A 360 -17.81 26.45 -3.59
CA THR A 360 -18.72 26.50 -4.75
C THR A 360 -17.90 26.78 -6.02
N ALA A 361 -18.13 26.01 -7.08
CA ALA A 361 -17.42 26.11 -8.34
C ALA A 361 -18.38 26.47 -9.49
N ASP A 362 -17.91 27.30 -10.42
CA ASP A 362 -18.61 27.62 -11.66
C ASP A 362 -18.30 26.56 -12.76
N GLN A 363 -18.81 26.78 -13.98
CA GLN A 363 -18.58 25.87 -15.10
C GLN A 363 -17.08 25.73 -15.44
N PRO A 364 -16.61 24.52 -15.79
CA PRO A 364 -15.22 24.31 -16.20
C PRO A 364 -14.82 25.18 -17.40
N THR A 365 -13.67 25.84 -17.29
CA THR A 365 -13.04 26.60 -18.39
C THR A 365 -11.56 26.24 -18.57
N GLN A 366 -10.96 25.52 -17.62
CA GLN A 366 -9.54 25.19 -17.60
C GLN A 366 -9.30 23.71 -17.24
N ILE A 367 -8.23 23.15 -17.81
CA ILE A 367 -7.65 21.87 -17.38
C ILE A 367 -6.37 22.16 -16.60
N ARG A 368 -6.18 21.54 -15.43
CA ARG A 368 -4.89 21.49 -14.73
C ARG A 368 -4.30 20.09 -14.82
N LEU A 369 -3.03 20.02 -15.20
CA LEU A 369 -2.24 18.79 -15.22
C LEU A 369 -1.18 18.86 -14.11
N THR A 370 -1.26 17.94 -13.15
CA THR A 370 -0.37 17.90 -11.98
C THR A 370 0.30 16.53 -11.90
N PRO A 371 1.53 16.38 -12.44
CA PRO A 371 2.35 15.20 -12.24
C PRO A 371 2.72 15.07 -10.76
N ASP A 372 2.63 13.87 -10.20
CA ASP A 372 3.22 13.56 -8.88
C ASP A 372 4.75 13.71 -8.92
N ARG A 373 5.36 13.36 -10.06
CA ARG A 373 6.79 13.47 -10.33
C ARG A 373 7.04 14.07 -11.70
N VAL A 374 7.84 15.14 -11.74
CA VAL A 374 8.27 15.80 -12.99
C VAL A 374 9.62 15.27 -13.51
N LYS A 375 10.27 14.38 -12.77
CA LYS A 375 11.52 13.69 -13.16
C LYS A 375 11.37 12.18 -12.92
N ILE A 376 11.59 11.39 -13.95
CA ILE A 376 11.53 9.92 -13.93
C ILE A 376 12.80 9.31 -14.54
N GLN A 377 13.07 8.05 -14.23
CA GLN A 377 14.22 7.31 -14.77
C GLN A 377 13.92 6.83 -16.19
N ALA A 378 14.91 6.94 -17.08
CA ALA A 378 14.82 6.40 -18.44
C ALA A 378 15.16 4.89 -18.46
N ASP A 379 14.38 4.08 -17.75
CA ASP A 379 14.60 2.64 -17.55
C ASP A 379 13.57 1.75 -18.26
N GLY A 380 12.55 2.35 -18.89
CA GLY A 380 11.46 1.59 -19.50
C GLY A 380 10.50 0.99 -18.47
N GLN A 381 10.48 1.46 -17.22
CA GLN A 381 9.62 1.00 -16.13
C GLN A 381 9.04 2.13 -15.27
N ASP A 382 9.78 3.20 -15.03
CA ASP A 382 9.38 4.28 -14.13
C ASP A 382 8.14 5.04 -14.62
N LEU A 383 7.34 5.50 -13.65
CA LEU A 383 6.01 6.04 -13.87
C LEU A 383 5.88 7.47 -13.34
N SER A 384 5.13 8.30 -14.06
CA SER A 384 4.60 9.58 -13.59
C SER A 384 3.07 9.55 -13.66
N TYR A 385 2.43 9.82 -12.53
CA TYR A 385 0.99 9.89 -12.41
C TYR A 385 0.54 11.34 -12.50
N VAL A 386 -0.12 11.69 -13.60
CA VAL A 386 -0.62 13.04 -13.85
C VAL A 386 -2.09 13.13 -13.47
N THR A 387 -2.36 13.84 -12.37
CA THR A 387 -3.73 14.19 -11.98
C THR A 387 -4.27 15.25 -12.94
N VAL A 388 -5.46 15.01 -13.48
CA VAL A 388 -6.15 15.91 -14.40
C VAL A 388 -7.37 16.48 -13.70
N GLU A 389 -7.46 17.80 -13.59
CA GLU A 389 -8.58 18.49 -12.93
C GLU A 389 -9.30 19.43 -13.90
N LEU A 390 -10.64 19.40 -13.87
CA LEU A 390 -11.50 20.35 -14.56
C LEU A 390 -11.89 21.48 -13.59
N LEU A 391 -11.51 22.70 -13.95
CA LEU A 391 -11.56 23.86 -13.08
C LEU A 391 -12.35 25.01 -13.73
N ASP A 392 -13.03 25.80 -12.91
CA ASP A 392 -13.60 27.07 -13.32
C ASP A 392 -12.53 28.15 -13.58
N ALA A 393 -12.98 29.37 -13.92
CA ALA A 393 -12.08 30.48 -14.23
C ALA A 393 -11.22 30.93 -13.04
N GLN A 394 -11.65 30.62 -11.81
CA GLN A 394 -10.99 30.93 -10.54
C GLN A 394 -10.07 29.80 -10.07
N GLY A 395 -10.01 28.69 -10.82
CA GLY A 395 -9.17 27.55 -10.51
C GLY A 395 -9.78 26.60 -9.45
N ILE A 396 -11.08 26.70 -9.19
CA ILE A 396 -11.82 25.82 -8.29
C ILE A 396 -12.30 24.60 -9.08
N ARG A 397 -12.07 23.40 -8.55
CA ARG A 397 -12.51 22.15 -9.18
C ARG A 397 -14.03 22.06 -9.19
N HIS A 398 -14.61 21.83 -10.35
CA HIS A 398 -16.04 21.56 -10.47
C HIS A 398 -16.38 20.13 -10.00
N PRO A 399 -17.09 19.93 -8.88
CA PRO A 399 -17.25 18.62 -8.23
C PRO A 399 -18.20 17.67 -8.97
N LYS A 400 -18.83 18.12 -10.05
CA LYS A 400 -19.76 17.33 -10.88
C LYS A 400 -19.32 17.23 -12.35
N ALA A 401 -18.18 17.80 -12.72
CA ALA A 401 -17.74 17.77 -14.12
C ALA A 401 -17.34 16.34 -14.51
N ASP A 402 -17.79 15.92 -15.69
CA ASP A 402 -17.62 14.58 -16.24
C ASP A 402 -17.19 14.59 -17.71
N ASP A 403 -16.70 15.74 -18.17
CA ASP A 403 -16.27 15.96 -19.55
C ASP A 403 -15.24 14.92 -20.01
N LEU A 404 -15.33 14.54 -21.28
CA LEU A 404 -14.35 13.68 -21.93
C LEU A 404 -13.06 14.48 -22.17
N ILE A 405 -11.93 13.96 -21.68
CA ILE A 405 -10.61 14.52 -21.93
C ILE A 405 -9.83 13.55 -22.83
N GLU A 406 -9.28 14.08 -23.92
CA GLU A 406 -8.38 13.39 -24.85
C GLU A 406 -6.93 13.76 -24.54
N PHE A 407 -6.04 12.78 -24.63
CA PHE A 407 -4.63 12.92 -24.30
C PHE A 407 -3.74 12.65 -25.50
N THR A 408 -2.72 13.48 -25.69
CA THR A 408 -1.63 13.21 -26.63
C THR A 408 -0.28 13.34 -25.93
N LEU A 409 0.71 12.59 -26.41
CA LEU A 409 2.02 12.54 -25.80
C LEU A 409 3.11 12.60 -26.87
N GLU A 410 4.11 13.45 -26.65
CA GLU A 410 5.30 13.60 -27.48
C GLU A 410 6.55 13.33 -26.65
N GLY A 411 7.61 12.81 -27.26
CA GLY A 411 8.88 12.49 -26.58
C GLY A 411 9.03 11.01 -26.20
N PRO A 412 10.07 10.66 -25.43
CA PRO A 412 10.42 9.26 -25.15
C PRO A 412 9.62 8.69 -23.96
N GLY A 413 8.32 8.52 -24.16
CA GLY A 413 7.42 7.93 -23.19
C GLY A 413 6.15 7.40 -23.84
N THR A 414 5.34 6.70 -23.06
CA THR A 414 4.04 6.16 -23.49
C THR A 414 2.95 6.47 -22.48
N ILE A 415 1.71 6.66 -22.95
CA ILE A 415 0.53 6.68 -22.08
C ILE A 415 0.22 5.22 -21.75
N LEU A 416 0.61 4.78 -20.56
CA LEU A 416 0.43 3.40 -20.13
C LEU A 416 -1.03 3.12 -19.76
N ALA A 417 -1.66 4.06 -19.06
CA ALA A 417 -3.06 3.93 -18.68
C ALA A 417 -3.72 5.29 -18.42
N VAL A 418 -5.05 5.29 -18.46
CA VAL A 418 -5.91 6.39 -18.02
C VAL A 418 -7.03 5.85 -17.13
N GLY A 419 -7.48 6.61 -16.14
CA GLY A 419 -8.54 6.17 -15.24
C GLY A 419 -9.26 7.32 -14.53
N SER A 420 -10.42 7.03 -13.95
CA SER A 420 -11.10 7.91 -13.00
C SER A 420 -11.61 7.06 -11.83
N SER A 421 -12.07 7.69 -10.76
CA SER A 421 -12.64 6.98 -9.61
C SER A 421 -14.12 6.62 -9.78
N ASN A 422 -14.64 6.62 -11.02
CA ASN A 422 -16.02 6.22 -11.29
C ASN A 422 -16.15 4.69 -11.18
N PRO A 423 -16.85 4.16 -10.15
CA PRO A 423 -16.99 2.70 -10.00
C PRO A 423 -17.90 2.07 -11.05
N MET A 424 -18.70 2.88 -11.76
CA MET A 424 -19.62 2.43 -12.82
C MET A 424 -19.05 2.66 -14.23
N GLY A 425 -17.82 3.19 -14.34
CA GLY A 425 -17.17 3.45 -15.62
C GLY A 425 -16.77 2.14 -16.30
N ILE A 426 -17.13 2.02 -17.58
CA ILE A 426 -16.79 0.86 -18.43
C ILE A 426 -15.75 1.22 -19.51
N GLU A 427 -15.20 2.44 -19.48
CA GLU A 427 -14.28 2.90 -20.51
C GLU A 427 -12.89 2.27 -20.36
N SER A 428 -12.25 1.98 -21.49
CA SER A 428 -10.94 1.33 -21.55
C SER A 428 -9.86 2.08 -20.77
N PHE A 429 -9.06 1.35 -19.98
CA PHE A 429 -7.88 1.88 -19.30
C PHE A 429 -6.72 2.25 -20.23
N GLN A 430 -6.76 1.88 -21.51
CA GLN A 430 -5.62 2.01 -22.43
C GLN A 430 -5.88 2.96 -23.62
N ARG A 431 -7.13 3.34 -23.88
CA ARG A 431 -7.40 4.39 -24.86
C ARG A 431 -6.95 5.72 -24.28
N PRO A 432 -6.24 6.59 -25.02
CA PRO A 432 -5.72 7.86 -24.50
C PRO A 432 -6.82 8.93 -24.39
N GLN A 433 -7.93 8.57 -23.75
CA GLN A 433 -9.05 9.45 -23.44
C GLN A 433 -9.77 8.94 -22.18
N ARG A 434 -10.27 9.84 -21.35
CA ARG A 434 -11.01 9.48 -20.14
C ARG A 434 -11.97 10.56 -19.72
N LYS A 435 -13.21 10.18 -19.38
CA LYS A 435 -14.15 11.09 -18.72
C LYS A 435 -13.67 11.43 -17.32
N ALA A 436 -13.78 12.70 -16.95
CA ALA A 436 -13.66 13.07 -15.55
C ALA A 436 -14.74 12.38 -14.71
N PHE A 437 -14.46 12.18 -13.44
CA PHE A 437 -15.45 11.83 -12.44
C PHE A 437 -15.27 12.78 -11.27
N GLN A 438 -16.32 13.53 -10.94
CA GLN A 438 -16.25 14.60 -9.94
C GLN A 438 -15.14 15.62 -10.24
N GLY A 439 -14.99 15.98 -11.51
CA GLY A 439 -14.00 16.94 -12.01
C GLY A 439 -12.57 16.44 -12.05
N ARG A 440 -12.31 15.12 -11.87
CA ARG A 440 -10.96 14.55 -11.96
C ARG A 440 -10.87 13.28 -12.79
N CYS A 441 -9.75 13.11 -13.47
CA CYS A 441 -9.27 11.81 -13.94
C CYS A 441 -7.74 11.74 -13.78
N LEU A 442 -7.14 10.66 -14.27
CA LEU A 442 -5.74 10.32 -14.08
C LEU A 442 -5.16 9.79 -15.38
N VAL A 443 -3.92 10.19 -15.68
CA VAL A 443 -3.10 9.64 -16.77
C VAL A 443 -1.81 9.10 -16.17
N VAL A 444 -1.41 7.91 -16.56
CA VAL A 444 -0.15 7.28 -16.16
C VAL A 444 0.80 7.29 -17.36
N VAL A 445 1.90 8.03 -17.23
CA VAL A 445 2.96 8.11 -18.23
C VAL A 445 4.09 7.19 -17.79
N LYS A 446 4.55 6.33 -18.70
CA LYS A 446 5.67 5.43 -18.52
C LYS A 446 6.88 5.94 -19.31
N SER A 447 8.07 5.89 -18.72
CA SER A 447 9.31 6.21 -19.43
C SER A 447 9.65 5.15 -20.48
N GLU A 448 10.34 5.55 -21.54
CA GLU A 448 11.14 4.64 -22.36
C GLU A 448 12.59 4.64 -21.88
N THR A 449 13.43 3.75 -22.42
CA THR A 449 14.88 3.70 -22.10
C THR A 449 15.66 4.91 -22.62
N LYS A 450 15.05 5.68 -23.54
CA LYS A 450 15.66 6.90 -24.09
C LYS A 450 15.40 8.09 -23.17
N LYS A 451 16.48 8.80 -22.82
CA LYS A 451 16.41 10.07 -22.09
C LYS A 451 15.79 11.18 -22.95
N GLY A 452 15.06 12.10 -22.32
CA GLY A 452 14.50 13.27 -22.99
C GLY A 452 13.33 13.89 -22.24
N THR A 453 12.72 14.90 -22.87
CA THR A 453 11.51 15.55 -22.33
C THR A 453 10.27 14.91 -22.95
N ILE A 454 9.38 14.43 -22.09
CA ILE A 454 8.04 13.94 -22.44
C ILE A 454 7.07 15.11 -22.27
N ARG A 455 6.27 15.41 -23.29
CA ARG A 455 5.22 16.46 -23.26
C ARG A 455 3.86 15.80 -23.34
N LEU A 456 3.09 15.89 -22.26
CA LEU A 456 1.70 15.42 -22.21
C LEU A 456 0.76 16.61 -22.46
N ALA A 457 -0.20 16.45 -23.35
CA ALA A 457 -1.26 17.41 -23.60
C ALA A 457 -2.63 16.80 -23.28
N ALA A 458 -3.55 17.64 -22.81
CA ALA A 458 -4.93 17.29 -22.51
C ALA A 458 -5.89 18.29 -23.15
N GLN A 459 -6.93 17.78 -23.81
CA GLN A 459 -7.93 18.58 -24.52
C GLN A 459 -9.35 18.10 -24.20
N SER A 460 -10.29 19.03 -24.09
CA SER A 460 -11.72 18.75 -23.95
C SER A 460 -12.53 19.82 -24.67
N ASN A 461 -13.75 19.49 -25.08
CA ASN A 461 -14.58 20.38 -25.88
C ASN A 461 -14.97 21.65 -25.09
N GLY A 462 -14.72 22.84 -25.64
CA GLY A 462 -15.05 24.11 -24.98
C GLY A 462 -14.16 24.50 -23.79
N ILE A 463 -13.13 23.70 -23.47
CA ILE A 463 -12.22 23.94 -22.34
C ILE A 463 -10.80 24.21 -22.86
N LYS A 464 -10.08 25.16 -22.27
CA LYS A 464 -8.72 25.51 -22.70
C LYS A 464 -7.77 24.31 -22.58
N LYS A 465 -7.11 23.97 -23.70
CA LYS A 465 -6.06 22.93 -23.76
C LYS A 465 -4.94 23.19 -22.74
N ALA A 466 -4.49 22.13 -22.09
CA ALA A 466 -3.38 22.17 -21.14
C ALA A 466 -2.22 21.27 -21.58
N THR A 467 -1.00 21.61 -21.16
CA THR A 467 0.20 20.80 -21.41
C THR A 467 1.09 20.77 -20.17
N VAL A 468 1.83 19.68 -19.98
CA VAL A 468 2.84 19.54 -18.92
C VAL A 468 4.05 18.76 -19.44
N SER A 469 5.24 19.03 -18.88
CA SER A 469 6.48 18.36 -19.26
C SER A 469 7.02 17.51 -18.11
N ILE A 470 7.50 16.31 -18.44
CA ILE A 470 8.17 15.36 -17.54
C ILE A 470 9.55 15.07 -18.13
N VAL A 471 10.59 15.09 -17.30
CA VAL A 471 11.97 14.81 -17.73
C VAL A 471 12.30 13.35 -17.44
N SER A 472 12.56 12.57 -18.49
CA SER A 472 13.11 11.21 -18.41
C SER A 472 14.63 11.29 -18.51
N ARG A 473 15.37 10.82 -17.49
CA ARG A 473 16.83 11.04 -17.37
C ARG A 473 17.61 9.81 -16.92
#